data_AF-A0A3B9INX6-F1
#
_entry.id   AF-A0A3B9INX6-F1
#
_cell.length_a   1.000
_cell.length_b   1.000
_cell.length_c   1.000
_cell.angle_alpha   90.00
_cell.angle_beta   90.00
_cell.angle_gamma   90.00
#
_symmetry.space_group_name_H-M   'P 1'
#
loop_
_entity.id
_entity.type
_entity.pdbx_description
1 polymer ?
#
loop_
_entity_poly.entity_id
_entity_poly.type
_entity_poly.pdbx_seq_one_letter_code
_entity_poly.pdbx_strand_id
1 'polypeptide(L)'
;MTSATDRFAPPSPAAEGAADRPRLDGRRIAMLGLGLMGRPMAVNLARAGAELTVWNRSPAAAEEVSAATGARAAASPAEAA
;
A
#
# COMPACT_ATOMS: atom_id res chain seq x y z
N MET A 1 8.21 16.67 -14.72
CA MET A 1 8.61 15.85 -13.55
C MET A 1 7.35 15.43 -12.82
N THR A 2 6.85 14.21 -13.06
CA THR A 2 5.68 13.66 -12.37
C THR A 2 6.05 13.42 -10.90
N SER A 3 5.39 14.13 -9.99
CA SER A 3 5.60 13.96 -8.54
C SER A 3 5.36 12.50 -8.13
N ALA A 4 6.14 11.97 -7.18
CA ALA A 4 6.04 10.59 -6.72
C ALA A 4 4.61 10.21 -6.26
N THR A 5 3.87 11.21 -5.76
CA THR A 5 2.48 11.09 -5.29
C THR A 5 1.47 10.80 -6.40
N ASP A 6 1.73 11.26 -7.63
CA ASP A 6 0.78 11.17 -8.75
C ASP A 6 0.65 9.73 -9.29
N ARG A 7 1.71 8.92 -9.16
CA ARG A 7 1.70 7.50 -9.57
C ARG A 7 0.72 6.64 -8.77
N PHE A 8 0.31 7.12 -7.61
CA PHE A 8 -0.69 6.47 -6.77
C PHE A 8 -2.01 7.21 -6.78
N ALA A 9 -2.23 8.19 -7.67
CA ALA A 9 -3.52 8.84 -7.82
C ALA A 9 -4.64 7.79 -7.98
N PRO A 10 -5.82 8.03 -7.39
CA PRO A 10 -6.92 7.09 -7.52
C PRO A 10 -7.25 6.87 -9.01
N PRO A 11 -7.61 5.63 -9.42
CA PRO A 11 -8.23 5.45 -10.72
C PRO A 11 -9.48 6.34 -10.81
N SER A 12 -9.74 6.89 -11.99
CA SER A 12 -10.91 7.74 -12.25
C SER A 12 -12.20 7.11 -11.69
N PRO A 13 -13.10 7.87 -11.05
CA PRO A 13 -14.31 7.35 -10.41
C PRO A 13 -15.26 6.59 -11.35
N ALA A 14 -15.02 6.65 -12.67
CA ALA A 14 -15.77 5.95 -13.70
C ALA A 14 -15.40 4.46 -13.90
N ALA A 15 -14.44 3.90 -13.15
CA ALA A 15 -14.25 2.45 -13.11
C ALA A 15 -15.33 1.82 -12.19
N GLU A 16 -16.53 1.67 -12.75
CA GLU A 16 -17.74 1.17 -12.10
C GLU A 16 -17.53 -0.19 -11.41
N GLY A 17 -18.00 -0.29 -10.16
CA GLY A 17 -17.78 -1.42 -9.24
C GLY A 17 -17.28 -1.01 -7.85
N ALA A 18 -17.09 0.29 -7.57
CA ALA A 18 -16.56 0.78 -6.29
C ALA A 18 -17.41 0.42 -5.06
N ALA A 19 -18.71 0.16 -5.23
CA ALA A 19 -19.63 -0.14 -4.14
C ALA A 19 -19.48 -1.57 -3.55
N ASP A 20 -18.90 -2.52 -4.30
CA ASP A 20 -18.76 -3.93 -3.91
C ASP A 20 -17.28 -4.34 -3.70
N ARG A 21 -16.36 -3.37 -3.59
CA ARG A 21 -14.98 -3.73 -3.25
C ARG A 21 -14.93 -4.22 -1.80
N PRO A 22 -14.22 -5.33 -1.52
CA PRO A 22 -14.09 -5.83 -0.17
C PRO A 22 -13.44 -4.76 0.70
N ARG A 23 -14.16 -4.34 1.75
CA ARG A 23 -13.57 -3.54 2.82
C ARG A 23 -12.74 -4.46 3.70
N LEU A 24 -11.49 -4.07 3.91
CA LEU A 24 -10.51 -4.74 4.74
C LEU A 24 -10.37 -4.05 6.10
N ASP A 25 -11.33 -3.20 6.48
CA ASP A 25 -11.36 -2.46 7.74
C ASP A 25 -10.98 -3.38 8.93
N GLY A 26 -9.84 -3.09 9.57
CA GLY A 26 -9.34 -3.85 10.74
C GLY A 26 -8.66 -5.19 10.42
N ARG A 27 -8.42 -5.52 9.15
CA ARG A 27 -7.62 -6.71 8.77
C ARG A 27 -6.14 -6.34 8.76
N ARG A 28 -5.35 -7.04 9.58
CA ARG A 28 -3.89 -6.91 9.60
C ARG A 28 -3.27 -7.67 8.44
N ILE A 29 -2.49 -6.95 7.63
CA ILE A 29 -1.82 -7.50 6.45
C ILE A 29 -0.36 -7.04 6.44
N ALA A 30 0.53 -7.98 6.20
CA ALA A 30 1.95 -7.71 5.97
C ALA A 30 2.26 -7.88 4.47
N MET A 31 2.80 -6.85 3.82
CA MET A 31 3.27 -6.93 2.44
C MET A 31 4.80 -6.90 2.37
N LEU A 32 5.38 -8.02 1.95
CA LEU A 32 6.82 -8.17 1.75
C LEU A 32 7.13 -8.09 0.26
N GLY A 33 7.86 -7.04 -0.14
CA GLY A 33 8.24 -6.80 -1.53
C GLY A 33 7.42 -5.69 -2.18
N LEU A 34 8.09 -4.58 -2.45
CA LEU A 34 7.48 -3.35 -2.97
C LEU A 34 8.09 -2.98 -4.33
N GLY A 35 8.01 -3.93 -5.26
CA GLY A 35 8.39 -3.74 -6.67
C GLY A 35 7.26 -3.12 -7.49
N LEU A 36 7.29 -3.36 -8.81
CA LEU A 36 6.32 -2.81 -9.76
C LEU A 36 4.86 -3.14 -9.40
N MET A 37 4.60 -4.37 -8.96
CA MET A 37 3.26 -4.82 -8.57
C MET A 37 2.94 -4.57 -7.09
N GLY A 38 3.91 -4.80 -6.21
CA GLY A 38 3.67 -4.74 -4.76
C GLY A 38 3.28 -3.34 -4.27
N ARG A 39 3.83 -2.30 -4.90
CA ARG A 39 3.53 -0.91 -4.55
C ARG A 39 2.06 -0.51 -4.80
N PRO A 40 1.50 -0.66 -6.02
CA PRO A 40 0.08 -0.35 -6.24
C PRO A 40 -0.86 -1.29 -5.44
N MET A 41 -0.45 -2.54 -5.19
CA MET A 41 -1.20 -3.45 -4.31
C MET A 41 -1.28 -2.93 -2.87
N ALA A 42 -0.14 -2.56 -2.28
CA ALA A 42 -0.07 -1.99 -0.92
C ALA A 42 -0.96 -0.75 -0.77
N VAL A 43 -0.95 0.15 -1.76
CA VAL A 43 -1.82 1.33 -1.76
C VAL A 43 -3.30 0.94 -1.78
N ASN A 44 -3.69 -0.03 -2.60
CA ASN A 44 -5.07 -0.49 -2.65
C ASN A 44 -5.51 -1.19 -1.36
N LEU A 45 -4.63 -1.96 -0.72
CA LEU A 45 -4.90 -2.60 0.57
C LEU A 45 -5.14 -1.56 1.66
N ALA A 46 -4.27 -0.55 1.76
CA ALA A 46 -4.44 0.54 2.72
C ALA A 46 -5.74 1.32 2.48
N ARG A 47 -6.08 1.61 1.21
CA ARG A 47 -7.34 2.27 0.84
C ARG A 47 -8.59 1.46 1.16
N ALA A 48 -8.48 0.14 1.13
CA ALA A 48 -9.56 -0.74 1.52
C ALA A 48 -9.74 -0.80 3.05
N GLY A 49 -8.90 -0.11 3.83
CA GLY A 49 -9.00 -0.06 5.30
C GLY A 49 -8.14 -1.08 6.04
N ALA A 50 -7.24 -1.78 5.34
CA ALA A 50 -6.35 -2.73 5.98
C ALA A 50 -5.36 -2.04 6.93
N GLU A 51 -5.13 -2.66 8.08
CA GLU A 51 -4.01 -2.34 8.97
C GLU A 51 -2.73 -2.90 8.33
N LEU A 52 -2.12 -2.09 7.46
CA LEU A 52 -1.03 -2.52 6.60
C LEU A 52 0.34 -2.28 7.24
N THR A 53 1.14 -3.33 7.30
CA THR A 53 2.59 -3.26 7.52
C THR A 53 3.32 -3.62 6.22
N VAL A 54 4.35 -2.87 5.85
CA VAL A 54 5.12 -3.08 4.63
C VAL A 54 6.60 -3.25 4.94
N TRP A 55 7.26 -4.10 4.18
CA TRP A 55 8.71 -4.27 4.21
C TRP A 55 9.25 -4.54 2.81
N ASN A 56 10.46 -4.08 2.56
CA ASN A 56 11.18 -4.37 1.34
C ASN A 56 12.69 -4.44 1.64
N ARG A 57 13.44 -5.24 0.87
CA ARG A 57 14.91 -5.34 1.03
C ARG A 57 15.59 -3.97 0.95
N SER A 58 15.11 -3.10 0.08
CA SER A 58 15.52 -1.69 0.02
C SER A 58 14.52 -0.83 0.79
N PRO A 59 14.91 -0.18 1.92
CA PRO A 59 14.00 0.55 2.81
C PRO A 59 13.24 1.69 2.13
N ALA A 60 13.88 2.38 1.18
CA ALA A 60 13.29 3.53 0.47
C ALA A 60 11.90 3.24 -0.12
N ALA A 61 11.64 2.02 -0.61
CA ALA A 61 10.34 1.66 -1.15
C ALA A 61 9.26 1.51 -0.06
N ALA A 62 9.63 1.02 1.12
CA ALA A 62 8.73 0.89 2.27
C ALA A 62 8.41 2.26 2.87
N GLU A 63 9.42 3.13 2.98
CA GLU A 63 9.25 4.52 3.40
C GLU A 63 8.34 5.30 2.44
N GLU A 64 8.53 5.15 1.13
CA GLU A 64 7.70 5.81 0.12
C GLU A 64 6.23 5.38 0.21
N VAL A 65 5.96 4.09 0.38
CA VAL A 65 4.60 3.57 0.55
C VAL A 65 4.00 4.01 1.89
N SER A 66 4.79 3.98 2.96
CA SER A 66 4.37 4.45 4.28
C SER A 66 3.95 5.93 4.23
N ALA A 67 4.77 6.80 3.64
CA ALA A 67 4.46 8.21 3.47
C ALA A 67 3.19 8.46 2.63
N ALA A 68 2.93 7.63 1.63
CA ALA A 68 1.77 7.78 0.75
C ALA A 68 0.46 7.23 1.34
N THR A 69 0.51 6.32 2.31
CA THR A 69 -0.67 5.53 2.74
C THR A 69 -0.92 5.53 4.25
N GLY A 70 0.07 5.92 5.07
CA GLY A 70 0.03 5.74 6.51
C GLY A 70 0.34 4.31 6.98
N ALA A 71 0.68 3.39 6.07
CA ALA A 71 1.11 2.04 6.43
C ALA A 71 2.38 2.05 7.29
N ARG A 72 2.53 1.07 8.19
CA ARG A 72 3.74 0.92 9.00
C ARG A 72 4.88 0.34 8.15
N ALA A 73 6.03 0.99 8.12
CA ALA A 73 7.25 0.41 7.56
C ALA A 73 7.98 -0.40 8.63
N ALA A 74 8.19 -1.70 8.41
CA ALA A 74 9.00 -2.55 9.27
C ALA A 74 10.49 -2.51 8.85
N ALA A 75 11.42 -2.74 9.78
CA ALA A 75 12.85 -2.81 9.47
C ALA A 75 13.30 -4.22 9.04
N SER A 76 12.54 -5.26 9.38
CA SER A 76 12.82 -6.64 8.98
C SER A 76 11.54 -7.41 8.60
N PRO A 77 11.65 -8.53 7.85
CA PRO A 77 10.49 -9.37 7.56
C PRO A 77 9.84 -9.96 8.83
N ALA A 78 10.65 -10.24 9.86
CA ALA A 78 10.16 -10.77 11.14
C ALA A 78 9.32 -9.73 11.89
N GLU A 79 9.71 -8.46 11.82
CA GLU A 79 8.98 -7.33 12.43
C GLU A 79 7.73 -6.92 11.62
N ALA A 80 7.58 -7.44 10.40
CA ALA A 80 6.42 -7.17 9.57
C ALA A 80 5.22 -8.07 9.90
N ALA A 81 5.44 -9.18 10.60
CA ALA A 81 4.43 -10.19 10.96
C ALA A 81 3.51 -9.76 12.12
#